data_AF-A0A1S4BB96-F1
#
_entry.id   AF-A0A1S4BB96-F1
#
_cell.length_a   1.000
_cell.length_b   1.000
_cell.length_c   1.000
_cell.angle_alpha   90.00
_cell.angle_beta   90.00
_cell.angle_gamma   90.00
#
_symmetry.space_group_name_H-M   'P 1'
#
loop_
_entity.id
_entity.type
_entity.pdbx_description
1 polymer ?
#
loop_
_entity_poly.entity_id
_entity_poly.type
_entity_poly.pdbx_seq_one_letter_code
_entity_poly.pdbx_strand_id
1 'polypeptide(L)'
;MYELRIYSLEEATFGSVLASRAIRAAHCLTSIQFSPASEHLLLAYGRRHSSLLKSVVIDGDTTIPIYTILEVYRVSDMELVRVLPSAEDEVNVACFHPSVGGGLVYGTKEGKLRILQYDNSNGLGRTMSCSPVENIVEVPTYALEG
;
A
#
# COMPACT_ATOMS: atom_id res chain seq x y z
N MET A 1 -11.28 -18.26 6.22
CA MET A 1 -10.32 -18.10 5.11
C MET A 1 -10.91 -17.10 4.14
N TYR A 2 -10.13 -16.11 3.70
CA TYR A 2 -10.62 -15.07 2.78
C TYR A 2 -10.04 -15.27 1.39
N GLU A 3 -10.75 -14.79 0.38
CA GLU A 3 -10.38 -14.94 -1.02
C GLU A 3 -10.50 -13.60 -1.75
N LEU A 4 -9.43 -13.23 -2.44
CA LEU A 4 -9.40 -12.14 -3.40
C LEU A 4 -9.86 -12.68 -4.74
N ARG A 5 -10.83 -12.03 -5.38
CA ARG A 5 -11.39 -12.45 -6.67
C ARG A 5 -11.44 -11.29 -7.64
N ILE A 6 -11.11 -11.58 -8.90
CA ILE A 6 -11.32 -10.68 -10.03
C ILE A 6 -12.52 -11.22 -10.79
N TYR A 7 -13.53 -10.36 -10.98
CA TYR A 7 -14.76 -10.71 -11.68
C TYR A 7 -14.77 -10.09 -13.07
N SER A 8 -15.30 -10.81 -14.05
CA SER A 8 -15.60 -10.24 -15.35
C SER A 8 -16.82 -9.33 -15.28
N LEU A 9 -16.72 -8.21 -15.99
CA LEU A 9 -17.82 -7.28 -16.21
C LEU A 9 -18.31 -7.29 -17.68
N GLU A 10 -17.77 -8.17 -18.53
CA GLU A 10 -18.21 -8.32 -19.92
C GLU A 10 -19.60 -8.97 -19.96
N GLU A 11 -20.46 -8.56 -20.90
CA GLU A 11 -21.85 -9.05 -20.99
C GLU A 11 -21.93 -10.59 -21.02
N ALA A 12 -21.10 -11.23 -21.84
CA ALA A 12 -21.12 -12.69 -22.02
C ALA A 12 -20.61 -13.48 -20.82
N THR A 13 -19.79 -12.85 -19.95
CA THR A 13 -19.12 -13.53 -18.83
C THR A 13 -19.37 -12.84 -17.50
N PHE A 14 -20.36 -11.96 -17.41
CA PHE A 14 -20.60 -11.10 -16.26
C PHE A 14 -20.72 -11.90 -14.96
N GLY A 15 -19.93 -11.49 -13.95
CA GLY A 15 -19.90 -12.15 -12.64
C GLY A 15 -19.11 -13.45 -12.60
N SER A 16 -18.54 -13.92 -13.71
CA SER A 16 -17.58 -15.03 -13.69
C SER A 16 -16.30 -14.64 -12.97
N VAL A 17 -15.71 -15.58 -12.23
CA VAL A 17 -14.41 -15.39 -11.57
C VAL A 17 -13.32 -15.61 -12.60
N LEU A 18 -12.60 -14.55 -12.96
CA LEU A 18 -11.47 -14.59 -13.88
C LEU A 18 -10.20 -15.11 -13.20
N ALA A 19 -9.99 -14.71 -11.95
CA ALA A 19 -8.87 -15.16 -11.15
C ALA A 19 -9.22 -15.09 -9.66
N SER A 20 -8.62 -15.96 -8.87
CA SER A 20 -8.76 -15.90 -7.42
C SER A 20 -7.53 -16.35 -6.65
N ARG A 21 -7.40 -15.83 -5.43
CA ARG A 21 -6.29 -16.16 -4.54
C ARG A 21 -6.69 -16.04 -3.08
N ALA A 22 -6.28 -17.01 -2.27
CA ALA A 22 -6.45 -16.94 -0.82
C ALA A 22 -5.60 -15.78 -0.24
N ILE A 23 -6.19 -15.00 0.66
CA ILE A 23 -5.52 -13.90 1.37
C ILE A 23 -5.67 -14.05 2.88
N ARG A 24 -4.67 -13.56 3.61
CA ARG A 24 -4.55 -13.79 5.06
C ARG A 24 -5.46 -12.89 5.90
N ALA A 25 -5.56 -11.60 5.54
CA ALA A 25 -6.03 -10.56 6.46
C ALA A 25 -7.11 -9.65 5.85
N ALA A 26 -8.12 -10.21 5.20
CA ALA A 26 -9.15 -9.39 4.56
C ALA A 26 -9.95 -8.52 5.56
N HIS A 27 -10.06 -8.96 6.81
CA HIS A 27 -10.69 -8.20 7.90
C HIS A 27 -9.97 -6.88 8.25
N CYS A 28 -8.74 -6.69 7.78
CA CYS A 28 -7.96 -5.47 7.96
C CYS A 28 -7.85 -4.64 6.68
N LEU A 29 -8.44 -5.06 5.56
CA LEU A 29 -8.31 -4.34 4.29
C LEU A 29 -9.01 -2.98 4.36
N THR A 30 -8.34 -1.97 3.83
CA THR A 30 -8.86 -0.60 3.72
C THR A 30 -8.87 -0.10 2.28
N SER A 31 -8.08 -0.69 1.38
CA SER A 31 -8.11 -0.35 -0.04
C SER A 31 -7.80 -1.56 -0.91
N ILE A 32 -8.51 -1.67 -2.03
CA ILE A 32 -8.26 -2.61 -3.12
C ILE A 32 -8.36 -1.83 -4.43
N GLN A 33 -7.32 -1.83 -5.27
CA GLN A 33 -7.32 -1.05 -6.51
C GLN A 33 -6.47 -1.70 -7.59
N PHE A 34 -6.92 -1.64 -8.84
CA PHE A 34 -6.06 -1.91 -9.99
C PHE A 34 -5.05 -0.77 -10.20
N SER A 35 -3.85 -1.11 -10.64
CA SER A 35 -2.91 -0.15 -11.21
C SER A 35 -3.48 0.48 -12.49
N PRO A 36 -2.96 1.62 -12.96
CA PRO A 36 -3.50 2.31 -14.14
C PRO A 36 -3.54 1.47 -15.42
N ALA A 37 -2.61 0.53 -15.58
CA ALA A 37 -2.56 -0.39 -16.72
C ALA A 37 -3.26 -1.74 -16.45
N SER A 38 -3.91 -1.89 -15.29
CA SER A 38 -4.56 -3.13 -14.82
C SER A 38 -3.65 -4.37 -14.75
N GLU A 39 -2.32 -4.18 -14.80
CA GLU A 39 -1.35 -5.28 -14.67
C GLU A 39 -1.12 -5.71 -13.22
N HIS A 40 -1.42 -4.82 -12.27
CA HIS A 40 -1.22 -5.05 -10.83
C HIS A 40 -2.47 -4.70 -10.02
N LEU A 41 -2.60 -5.32 -8.86
CA LEU A 41 -3.63 -5.07 -7.87
C LEU A 41 -2.98 -4.73 -6.52
N LEU A 42 -3.39 -3.61 -5.93
CA LEU A 42 -2.96 -3.14 -4.61
C LEU A 42 -3.95 -3.58 -3.54
N LEU A 43 -3.44 -4.16 -2.47
CA LEU A 43 -4.16 -4.41 -1.22
C LEU A 43 -3.49 -3.62 -0.10
N ALA A 44 -4.27 -2.80 0.61
CA ALA A 44 -3.80 -2.00 1.74
C ALA A 44 -4.48 -2.43 3.05
N TYR A 45 -3.73 -2.46 4.14
CA TYR A 45 -4.19 -2.91 5.45
C TYR A 45 -4.11 -1.80 6.49
N GLY A 46 -5.21 -1.58 7.20
CA GLY A 46 -5.35 -0.51 8.18
C GLY A 46 -5.34 -0.94 9.63
N ARG A 47 -4.96 -2.17 9.95
CA ARG A 47 -4.89 -2.62 11.35
C ARG A 47 -3.69 -3.53 11.54
N ARG A 48 -2.94 -3.31 12.62
CA ARG A 48 -1.91 -4.26 13.07
C ARG A 48 -2.59 -5.53 13.59
N HIS A 49 -2.37 -6.65 12.92
CA HIS A 49 -2.91 -7.94 13.30
C HIS A 49 -1.84 -9.03 13.10
N SER A 50 -1.88 -10.07 13.92
CA SER A 50 -0.88 -11.15 13.91
C SER A 50 -0.76 -11.84 12.54
N SER A 51 -1.85 -11.91 11.77
CA SER A 51 -1.85 -12.45 10.39
C SER A 51 -1.01 -11.63 9.39
N LEU A 52 -0.70 -10.38 9.73
CA LEU A 52 0.11 -9.46 8.94
C LEU A 52 1.51 -9.26 9.53
N LEU A 53 1.81 -9.84 10.70
CA LEU A 53 3.11 -9.73 11.33
C LEU A 53 4.17 -10.31 10.39
N LYS A 54 5.12 -9.48 9.98
CA LYS A 54 6.17 -9.83 9.04
C LYS A 54 7.45 -10.23 9.75
N SER A 55 7.85 -9.45 10.74
CA SER A 55 9.06 -9.67 11.53
C SER A 55 8.96 -8.91 12.85
N VAL A 56 9.88 -9.19 13.77
CA VAL A 56 10.06 -8.43 15.01
C VAL A 56 11.52 -8.01 15.05
N VAL A 57 11.78 -6.72 15.25
CA VAL A 57 13.13 -6.18 15.43
C VAL A 57 13.36 -5.94 16.92
N ILE A 58 14.55 -6.27 17.40
CA ILE A 58 14.94 -6.07 18.79
C ILE A 58 15.86 -4.85 18.83
N ASP A 59 15.44 -3.80 19.53
CA ASP A 59 16.22 -2.59 19.77
C ASP A 59 16.41 -2.43 21.29
N GLY A 60 17.58 -2.82 21.77
CA GLY A 60 17.87 -2.96 23.19
C GLY A 60 16.88 -3.90 23.89
N ASP A 61 16.17 -3.37 24.89
CA ASP A 61 15.14 -4.11 25.65
C ASP A 61 13.74 -4.07 25.00
N THR A 62 13.59 -3.38 23.86
CA THR A 62 12.29 -3.23 23.20
C THR A 62 12.16 -4.12 21.97
N THR A 63 11.02 -4.82 21.87
CA THR A 63 10.66 -5.60 20.68
C THR A 63 9.67 -4.81 19.83
N ILE A 64 10.08 -4.44 18.62
CA ILE A 64 9.28 -3.65 17.68
C ILE A 64 8.68 -4.59 16.61
N PRO A 65 7.37 -4.86 16.65
CA PRO A 65 6.72 -5.67 15.63
C PRO A 65 6.55 -4.89 14.33
N ILE A 66 6.92 -5.52 13.21
CA ILE A 66 6.78 -4.97 11.87
C ILE A 66 5.64 -5.70 11.16
N TYR A 67 4.63 -4.95 10.70
CA TYR A 67 3.45 -5.48 10.03
C TYR A 67 3.49 -5.20 8.54
N THR A 68 2.90 -6.10 7.75
CA THR A 68 2.63 -5.86 6.32
C THR A 68 1.47 -4.86 6.21
N ILE A 69 1.73 -3.72 5.58
CA ILE A 69 0.72 -2.66 5.41
C ILE A 69 0.19 -2.57 3.99
N LEU A 70 0.98 -2.98 2.98
CA LEU A 70 0.54 -3.07 1.59
C LEU A 70 1.08 -4.35 0.93
N GLU A 71 0.30 -4.91 0.03
CA GLU A 71 0.65 -6.02 -0.86
C GLU A 71 0.31 -5.63 -2.30
N VAL A 72 1.16 -5.98 -3.27
CA VAL A 72 0.91 -5.80 -4.69
C VAL A 72 0.94 -7.16 -5.37
N TYR A 73 -0.14 -7.49 -6.05
CA TYR A 73 -0.30 -8.71 -6.81
C TYR A 73 -0.23 -8.41 -8.30
N ARG A 74 0.42 -9.28 -9.08
CA ARG A 74 0.34 -9.26 -10.55
C ARG A 74 -0.98 -9.91 -10.97
N VAL A 75 -1.71 -9.27 -11.87
CA VAL A 75 -3.06 -9.71 -12.26
C VAL A 75 -3.04 -10.98 -13.11
N SER A 76 -2.01 -11.16 -13.95
CA SER A 76 -1.94 -12.29 -14.90
C SER A 76 -1.95 -13.68 -14.25
N ASP A 77 -1.38 -13.81 -13.05
CA ASP A 77 -1.23 -15.08 -12.33
C ASP A 77 -1.49 -14.97 -10.83
N MET A 78 -1.97 -13.80 -10.39
CA MET A 78 -2.22 -13.48 -8.99
C MET A 78 -0.96 -13.59 -8.12
N GLU A 79 0.26 -13.53 -8.65
CA GLU A 79 1.48 -13.61 -7.84
C GLU A 79 1.72 -12.37 -6.98
N LEU A 80 2.12 -12.56 -5.72
CA LEU A 80 2.52 -11.46 -4.83
C LEU A 80 3.90 -10.94 -5.25
N VAL A 81 3.94 -9.79 -5.92
CA VAL A 81 5.18 -9.22 -6.46
C VAL A 81 5.85 -8.22 -5.51
N ARG A 82 5.08 -7.63 -4.58
CA ARG A 82 5.62 -6.67 -3.61
C ARG A 82 4.88 -6.71 -2.29
N VAL A 83 5.63 -6.46 -1.22
CA VAL A 83 5.12 -6.29 0.14
C VAL A 83 5.77 -5.03 0.70
N LEU A 84 4.98 -4.13 1.27
CA LEU A 84 5.48 -3.02 2.06
C LEU A 84 5.21 -3.28 3.55
N PRO A 85 6.26 -3.48 4.35
CA PRO A 85 6.14 -3.54 5.80
C PRO A 85 6.28 -2.17 6.46
N SER A 86 5.65 -1.97 7.62
CA SER A 86 5.87 -0.83 8.52
C SER A 86 5.66 -1.23 9.97
N ALA A 87 6.45 -0.63 10.87
CA ALA A 87 6.27 -0.74 12.32
C ALA A 87 5.25 0.29 12.86
N GLU A 88 5.11 1.41 12.15
CA GLU A 88 4.38 2.59 12.62
C GLU A 88 3.07 2.81 11.88
N ASP A 89 3.05 2.65 10.57
CA ASP A 89 1.93 3.10 9.77
C ASP A 89 0.76 2.11 9.84
N GLU A 90 -0.47 2.61 10.02
CA GLU A 90 -1.70 1.89 9.71
C GLU A 90 -2.40 2.56 8.52
N VAL A 91 -2.56 1.85 7.40
CA VAL A 91 -3.06 2.46 6.16
C VAL A 91 -4.57 2.64 6.20
N ASN A 92 -5.04 3.88 6.09
CA ASN A 92 -6.46 4.20 5.96
C ASN A 92 -6.92 4.18 4.50
N VAL A 93 -6.08 4.68 3.59
CA VAL A 93 -6.37 4.72 2.14
C VAL A 93 -5.08 4.59 1.36
N ALA A 94 -5.11 3.93 0.22
CA ALA A 94 -4.00 3.92 -0.73
C ALA A 94 -4.50 3.98 -2.16
N CYS A 95 -3.74 4.66 -3.03
CA CYS A 95 -4.05 4.77 -4.45
C CYS A 95 -2.79 4.79 -5.29
N PHE A 96 -2.87 4.22 -6.50
CA PHE A 96 -1.85 4.42 -7.51
C PHE A 96 -1.90 5.83 -8.09
N HIS A 97 -0.74 6.32 -8.50
CA HIS A 97 -0.66 7.47 -9.40
C HIS A 97 -1.36 7.14 -10.73
N PRO A 98 -2.12 8.05 -11.37
CA PRO A 98 -2.87 7.76 -12.59
C PRO A 98 -1.99 7.43 -13.81
N SER A 99 -0.76 7.95 -13.87
CA SER A 99 0.22 7.59 -14.90
C SER A 99 1.06 6.39 -14.47
N VAL A 100 1.25 5.44 -15.39
CA VAL A 100 2.14 4.29 -15.22
C VAL A 100 3.54 4.77 -14.82
N GLY A 101 4.14 4.13 -13.82
CA GLY A 101 5.45 4.51 -13.28
C GLY A 101 5.43 5.66 -12.28
N GLY A 102 4.31 6.37 -12.08
CA GLY A 102 4.22 7.47 -11.13
C GLY A 102 4.19 7.07 -9.65
N GLY A 103 4.21 5.76 -9.36
CA GLY A 103 4.21 5.23 -8.00
C GLY A 103 2.82 5.14 -7.36
N LEU A 104 2.77 5.23 -6.03
CA LEU A 104 1.55 5.20 -5.23
C LEU A 104 1.62 6.15 -4.04
N VAL A 105 0.47 6.56 -3.53
CA VAL A 105 0.33 7.35 -2.32
C VAL A 105 -0.54 6.58 -1.34
N TYR A 106 -0.21 6.64 -0.05
CA TYR A 106 -1.10 6.16 1.00
C TYR A 106 -1.22 7.15 2.15
N GLY A 107 -2.42 7.22 2.71
CA GLY A 107 -2.74 7.96 3.91
C GLY A 107 -2.85 7.02 5.09
N THR A 108 -2.29 7.43 6.22
CA THR A 108 -2.28 6.65 7.46
C THR A 108 -3.36 7.14 8.43
N LYS A 109 -3.74 6.29 9.39
CA LYS A 109 -4.69 6.67 10.45
C LYS A 109 -4.14 7.71 11.41
N GLU A 110 -2.82 7.83 11.47
CA GLU A 110 -2.10 8.85 12.24
C GLU A 110 -2.10 10.21 11.52
N GLY A 111 -2.76 10.33 10.36
CA GLY A 111 -2.87 11.59 9.60
C GLY A 111 -1.66 11.89 8.73
N LYS A 112 -0.79 10.91 8.46
CA LYS A 112 0.38 11.09 7.59
C LYS A 112 0.04 10.72 6.14
N LEU A 113 0.62 11.42 5.18
CA LEU A 113 0.65 11.03 3.78
C LEU A 113 2.05 10.54 3.42
N ARG A 114 2.12 9.40 2.73
CA ARG A 114 3.36 8.76 2.29
C ARG A 114 3.32 8.60 0.79
N ILE A 115 4.40 9.02 0.12
CA ILE A 115 4.54 8.90 -1.34
C ILE A 115 5.62 7.86 -1.63
N LEU A 116 5.25 6.88 -2.44
CA LEU A 116 6.11 5.80 -2.88
C LEU A 116 6.33 5.95 -4.38
N GLN A 117 7.45 6.57 -4.76
CA GLN A 117 7.83 6.72 -6.15
C GLN A 117 8.56 5.48 -6.66
N TYR A 118 8.35 5.15 -7.92
CA TYR A 118 9.15 4.16 -8.62
C TYR A 118 10.36 4.86 -9.22
N ASP A 119 11.53 4.67 -8.61
CA ASP A 119 12.77 5.17 -9.21
C ASP A 119 13.17 4.23 -10.35
N ASN A 120 13.23 4.77 -11.57
CA ASN A 120 13.65 4.04 -12.76
C ASN A 120 15.17 4.06 -12.94
N SER A 121 15.92 4.57 -11.96
CA SER A 121 17.38 4.52 -11.97
C SER A 121 17.89 3.21 -11.34
N ASN A 122 18.55 2.42 -12.19
CA ASN A 122 19.50 1.33 -11.89
C ASN A 122 18.96 -0.10 -11.62
N GLY A 123 19.24 -0.96 -12.60
CA GLY A 123 19.08 -2.43 -12.58
C GLY A 123 20.00 -3.20 -11.62
N LEU A 124 20.23 -2.71 -10.40
CA LEU A 124 20.89 -3.50 -9.36
C LEU A 124 20.53 -2.96 -7.97
N GLY A 125 19.80 -3.74 -7.17
CA GLY A 125 19.54 -3.44 -5.75
C GLY A 125 18.20 -2.75 -5.47
N ARG A 126 17.19 -3.55 -5.16
CA ARG A 126 15.79 -3.16 -4.99
C ARG A 126 15.57 -2.53 -3.61
N THR A 127 15.49 -1.20 -3.50
CA THR A 127 15.02 -0.51 -2.28
C THR A 127 14.12 0.66 -2.68
N MET A 128 12.85 0.62 -2.25
CA MET A 128 11.98 1.80 -2.36
C MET A 128 12.37 2.78 -1.26
N SER A 129 12.66 4.02 -1.62
CA SER A 129 12.71 5.12 -0.66
C SER A 129 11.28 5.57 -0.34
N CYS A 130 10.87 5.43 0.92
CA CYS A 130 9.70 6.12 1.45
C CYS A 130 10.18 7.48 1.96
N SER A 131 10.00 8.54 1.18
CA SER A 131 10.28 9.90 1.66
C SER A 131 9.02 10.46 2.34
N PRO A 132 9.09 10.91 3.60
CA PRO A 132 8.04 11.72 4.18
C PRO A 132 7.94 13.03 3.40
N VAL A 133 6.77 13.37 2.88
CA VAL A 133 6.51 14.75 2.45
C VAL A 133 6.02 15.49 3.70
N GLU A 134 6.96 16.01 4.48
CA GLU A 134 6.67 17.11 5.40
C GLU A 134 6.58 18.39 4.57
N ASN A 135 5.41 18.65 3.97
CA ASN A 135 5.04 20.01 3.55
C ASN A 135 3.89 20.47 4.41
N ILE A 136 4.26 20.98 5.59
CA ILE A 136 3.45 21.92 6.35
C ILE A 136 3.31 23.15 5.45
N VAL A 137 2.09 23.43 5.00
CA VAL A 137 1.77 24.75 4.47
C VAL A 137 1.88 25.71 5.66
N GLU A 138 2.99 26.46 5.74
CA GLU A 138 3.11 27.59 6.65
C GLU A 138 2.00 28.60 6.29
N VAL A 139 1.06 28.77 7.22
CA VAL A 139 0.11 29.87 7.19
C VAL A 139 0.88 31.16 7.47
N PRO A 140 0.86 32.18 6.60
CA PRO A 140 1.54 33.43 6.90
C PRO A 140 0.85 34.10 8.10
N THR A 141 1.58 34.20 9.21
CA THR A 141 1.15 35.02 10.35
C THR A 141 1.35 36.47 9.96
N TYR A 142 0.25 37.20 9.77
CA TYR A 142 0.27 38.64 9.55
C TYR A 142 0.87 39.31 10.80
N ALA A 143 1.97 40.04 10.58
CA ALA A 143 2.64 40.84 11.59
C ALA A 143 1.70 41.92 12.14
N LEU A 144 1.58 41.98 13.46
CA LEU A 144 1.12 43.15 14.18
C LEU A 144 2.36 44.01 14.51
N GLU A 145 2.58 45.07 13.74
CA GLU A 145 3.28 46.26 14.22
C GLU A 145 2.59 47.50 13.60
N GLY A 146 2.10 48.36 14.48
CA GLY A 146 1.30 49.56 14.21
C GLY A 146 0.42 49.89 15.39
#